data_AF-A0A924Y9Q2-F1
#
_entry.id   AF-A0A924Y9Q2-F1
#
_cell.length_a   1.000
_cell.length_b   1.000
_cell.length_c   1.000
_cell.angle_alpha   90.00
_cell.angle_beta   90.00
_cell.angle_gamma   90.00
#
_symmetry.space_group_name_H-M   'P 1'
#
loop_
_entity.id
_entity.type
_entity.pdbx_description
1 polymer ?
#
loop_
_entity_poly.entity_id
_entity_poly.type
_entity_poly.pdbx_seq_one_letter_code
_entity_poly.pdbx_strand_id
1 'polypeptide(L)'
;FTIDALIARANLYTGQGLHQLAADDYTAALDVEPNPQIQALRMQAAYFDGDFSVVQRDAEELTGSGVLPDAEIQFYLARALVDGAGPDETDKFRDALTLLQNARNELPDTLRPTAAEYRARVQLELGSLGDAQAAIDEALTAGETGTRHFLRGQILEARGDRAAALDDYNWVLTWGQVYAYPFYGDAQARVEELTA
;
A
#
# COMPACT_ATOMS: atom_id res chain seq x y z
N PHE A 1 -9.08 -5.76 31.38
CA PHE A 1 -8.18 -4.59 31.29
C PHE A 1 -9.03 -3.33 31.27
N THR A 2 -8.51 -2.17 31.69
CA THR A 2 -9.20 -0.89 31.44
C THR A 2 -9.04 -0.53 29.96
N ILE A 3 -9.94 0.30 29.42
CA ILE A 3 -9.87 0.78 28.03
C ILE A 3 -8.52 1.47 27.78
N ASP A 4 -8.10 2.37 28.68
CA ASP A 4 -6.82 3.07 28.59
C ASP A 4 -5.62 2.12 28.53
N ALA A 5 -5.66 1.01 29.27
CA ALA A 5 -4.59 0.02 29.26
C ALA A 5 -4.52 -0.74 27.94
N LEU A 6 -5.69 -1.04 27.32
CA LEU A 6 -5.76 -1.68 26.00
C LEU A 6 -5.20 -0.74 24.93
N ILE A 7 -5.64 0.52 24.90
CA ILE A 7 -5.16 1.52 23.93
C ILE A 7 -3.65 1.74 24.09
N ALA A 8 -3.16 1.92 25.32
CA ALA A 8 -1.74 2.14 25.56
C ALA A 8 -0.89 0.96 25.09
N ARG A 9 -1.36 -0.28 25.31
CA ARG A 9 -0.65 -1.48 24.88
C ARG A 9 -0.71 -1.67 23.35
N ALA A 10 -1.85 -1.41 22.72
CA ALA A 10 -2.00 -1.43 21.27
C ALA A 10 -1.02 -0.44 20.59
N ASN A 11 -0.90 0.78 21.12
CA ASN A 11 0.05 1.77 20.61
C ASN A 11 1.52 1.28 20.71
N LEU A 12 1.88 0.61 21.80
CA LEU A 12 3.21 0.00 21.96
C LEU A 12 3.43 -1.13 20.94
N TYR A 13 2.42 -1.97 20.73
CA TYR A 13 2.47 -3.03 19.72
C TYR A 13 2.62 -2.47 18.31
N THR A 14 1.89 -1.42 17.94
CA THR A 14 2.06 -0.73 16.65
C THR A 14 3.49 -0.22 16.47
N GLY A 15 4.07 0.41 17.51
CA GLY A 15 5.45 0.90 17.47
C GLY A 15 6.52 -0.21 17.36
N GLN A 16 6.17 -1.44 17.71
CA GLN A 16 7.04 -2.63 17.59
C GLN A 16 6.79 -3.44 16.30
N GLY A 17 5.84 -3.02 15.46
CA GLY A 17 5.43 -3.78 14.27
C GLY A 17 4.57 -5.01 14.57
N LEU A 18 4.05 -5.14 15.79
CA LEU A 18 3.18 -6.24 16.22
C LEU A 18 1.73 -5.93 15.89
N HIS A 19 1.43 -5.82 14.60
CA HIS A 19 0.17 -5.26 14.10
C HIS A 19 -1.07 -6.09 14.46
N GLN A 20 -0.99 -7.43 14.43
CA GLN A 20 -2.05 -8.32 14.91
C GLN A 20 -2.44 -8.01 16.35
N LEU A 21 -1.46 -7.97 17.27
CA LEU A 21 -1.70 -7.73 18.68
C LEU A 21 -2.26 -6.32 18.94
N ALA A 22 -1.82 -5.33 18.14
CA ALA A 22 -2.37 -3.99 18.21
C ALA A 22 -3.85 -3.97 17.77
N ALA A 23 -4.19 -4.62 16.66
CA ALA A 23 -5.56 -4.70 16.15
C ALA A 23 -6.49 -5.46 17.12
N ASP A 24 -6.00 -6.52 17.75
CA ASP A 24 -6.72 -7.27 18.78
C ASP A 24 -7.04 -6.37 20.00
N ASP A 25 -6.07 -5.61 20.48
CA ASP A 25 -6.25 -4.72 21.63
C ASP A 25 -7.19 -3.55 21.32
N TYR A 26 -7.10 -2.96 20.11
CA TYR A 26 -8.06 -1.94 19.69
C TYR A 26 -9.48 -2.51 19.55
N THR A 27 -9.61 -3.74 19.05
CA THR A 27 -10.92 -4.42 18.97
C THR A 27 -11.50 -4.63 20.37
N ALA A 28 -10.70 -5.15 21.30
CA ALA A 28 -11.12 -5.32 22.69
C ALA A 28 -11.50 -3.98 23.35
N ALA A 29 -10.86 -2.87 22.99
CA ALA A 29 -11.23 -1.54 23.47
C ALA A 29 -12.59 -1.08 22.91
N LEU A 30 -12.83 -1.29 21.61
CA LEU A 30 -14.09 -0.96 20.93
C LEU A 30 -15.27 -1.80 21.41
N ASP A 31 -15.04 -3.05 21.84
CA ASP A 31 -16.05 -3.91 22.45
C ASP A 31 -16.56 -3.38 23.79
N VAL A 32 -15.73 -2.58 24.48
CA VAL A 32 -16.12 -1.93 25.75
C VAL A 32 -16.81 -0.59 25.47
N GLU A 33 -16.24 0.23 24.59
CA GLU A 33 -16.79 1.54 24.22
C GLU A 33 -16.51 1.87 22.74
N PRO A 34 -17.56 1.98 21.90
CA PRO A 34 -17.40 2.44 20.53
C PRO A 34 -16.79 3.85 20.47
N ASN A 35 -15.67 3.98 19.75
CA ASN A 35 -14.95 5.23 19.65
C ASN A 35 -14.30 5.36 18.25
N PRO A 36 -14.68 6.36 17.44
CA PRO A 36 -14.14 6.53 16.09
C PRO A 36 -12.62 6.74 16.03
N GLN A 37 -12.00 7.34 17.06
CA GLN A 37 -10.55 7.49 17.12
C GLN A 37 -9.86 6.14 17.29
N ILE A 38 -10.38 5.28 18.16
CA ILE A 38 -9.85 3.91 18.35
C ILE A 38 -10.08 3.08 17.08
N GLN A 39 -11.23 3.25 16.42
CA GLN A 39 -11.53 2.59 15.16
C GLN A 39 -10.57 3.00 14.04
N ALA A 40 -10.23 4.28 13.93
CA ALA A 40 -9.21 4.75 12.99
C ALA A 40 -7.83 4.09 13.25
N LEU A 41 -7.44 3.93 14.52
CA LEU A 41 -6.20 3.23 14.89
C LEU A 41 -6.26 1.73 14.55
N ARG A 42 -7.41 1.09 14.76
CA ARG A 42 -7.63 -0.31 14.36
C ARG A 42 -7.52 -0.48 12.85
N MET A 43 -8.15 0.40 12.07
CA MET A 43 -8.08 0.37 10.60
C MET A 43 -6.62 0.40 10.12
N GLN A 44 -5.81 1.30 10.67
CA GLN A 44 -4.40 1.40 10.33
C GLN A 44 -3.60 0.15 10.75
N ALA A 45 -3.82 -0.35 11.97
CA ALA A 45 -3.15 -1.57 12.45
C ALA A 45 -3.53 -2.79 11.60
N ALA A 46 -4.83 -2.97 11.31
CA ALA A 46 -5.34 -4.06 10.49
C ALA A 46 -4.75 -4.06 9.07
N TYR A 47 -4.54 -2.88 8.48
CA TYR A 47 -3.87 -2.79 7.18
C TYR A 47 -2.46 -3.39 7.22
N PHE A 48 -1.67 -3.05 8.24
CA PHE A 48 -0.31 -3.59 8.37
C PHE A 48 -0.28 -5.05 8.82
N ASP A 49 -1.36 -5.54 9.43
CA ASP A 49 -1.56 -6.95 9.75
C ASP A 49 -1.97 -7.78 8.52
N GLY A 50 -2.48 -7.12 7.47
CA GLY A 50 -3.04 -7.76 6.28
C GLY A 50 -4.51 -8.16 6.41
N ASP A 51 -5.20 -7.75 7.49
CA ASP A 51 -6.65 -7.94 7.64
C ASP A 51 -7.41 -6.84 6.89
N PHE A 52 -7.43 -6.97 5.57
CA PHE A 52 -8.09 -6.03 4.67
C PHE A 52 -9.62 -6.00 4.86
N SER A 53 -10.21 -7.03 5.47
CA SER A 53 -11.65 -7.05 5.77
C SER A 53 -12.01 -6.04 6.86
N VAL A 54 -11.16 -5.93 7.89
CA VAL A 54 -11.29 -4.93 8.96
C VAL A 54 -11.02 -3.53 8.41
N VAL A 55 -10.02 -3.36 7.54
CA VAL A 55 -9.75 -2.07 6.88
C VAL A 55 -10.97 -1.59 6.12
N GLN A 56 -11.59 -2.47 5.32
CA GLN A 56 -12.75 -2.10 4.52
C GLN A 56 -13.94 -1.66 5.39
N ARG A 57 -14.31 -2.48 6.37
CA ARG A 57 -15.41 -2.16 7.29
C ARG A 57 -15.17 -0.85 8.02
N ASP A 58 -13.97 -0.65 8.57
CA ASP A 58 -13.67 0.55 9.34
C ASP A 58 -13.61 1.78 8.45
N ALA A 59 -13.08 1.68 7.23
CA ALA A 59 -13.08 2.79 6.28
C ALA A 59 -14.50 3.23 5.90
N GLU A 60 -15.41 2.29 5.67
CA GLU A 60 -16.82 2.56 5.37
C GLU A 60 -17.52 3.29 6.53
N GLU A 61 -17.28 2.86 7.77
CA GLU A 61 -17.88 3.47 8.97
C GLU A 61 -17.27 4.82 9.35
N LEU A 62 -15.98 5.03 9.04
CA LEU A 62 -15.26 6.27 9.40
C LEU A 62 -15.43 7.39 8.36
N THR A 63 -15.81 7.07 7.13
CA THR A 63 -15.97 8.08 6.07
C THR A 63 -17.00 9.14 6.47
N GLY A 64 -16.63 10.42 6.40
CA GLY A 64 -17.49 11.54 6.81
C GLY A 64 -17.62 11.74 8.32
N SER A 65 -16.96 10.92 9.16
CA SER A 65 -16.97 11.09 10.62
C SER A 65 -16.10 12.26 11.10
N GLY A 66 -15.14 12.70 10.28
CA GLY A 66 -14.22 13.80 10.59
C GLY A 66 -13.08 13.43 11.56
N VAL A 67 -12.94 12.15 11.94
CA VAL A 67 -11.85 11.69 12.81
C VAL A 67 -10.50 11.60 12.09
N LEU A 68 -10.55 11.24 10.81
CA LEU A 68 -9.47 11.33 9.85
C LEU A 68 -9.97 12.09 8.62
N PRO A 69 -9.09 12.75 7.86
CA PRO A 69 -9.45 13.24 6.54
C PRO A 69 -9.95 12.08 5.66
N ASP A 70 -11.07 12.27 4.96
CA ASP A 70 -11.63 11.24 4.08
C ASP A 70 -10.62 10.78 3.02
N ALA A 71 -9.74 11.67 2.56
CA ALA A 71 -8.65 11.32 1.64
C ALA A 71 -7.67 10.28 2.23
N GLU A 72 -7.39 10.33 3.54
CA GLU A 72 -6.54 9.34 4.19
C GLU A 72 -7.27 8.00 4.36
N ILE A 73 -8.57 8.03 4.68
CA ILE A 73 -9.41 6.84 4.75
C ILE A 73 -9.47 6.14 3.37
N GLN A 74 -9.76 6.92 2.32
CA GLN A 74 -9.78 6.44 0.94
C GLN A 74 -8.43 5.86 0.52
N PHE A 75 -7.31 6.45 0.95
CA PHE A 75 -5.98 5.93 0.69
C PHE A 75 -5.77 4.56 1.34
N TYR A 76 -6.11 4.37 2.61
CA TYR A 76 -5.99 3.05 3.27
C TYR A 76 -6.89 2.01 2.63
N LEU A 77 -8.14 2.38 2.30
CA LEU A 77 -9.07 1.49 1.60
C LEU A 77 -8.52 1.07 0.23
N ALA A 78 -8.00 2.02 -0.56
CA ALA A 78 -7.42 1.71 -1.86
C ALA A 78 -6.24 0.74 -1.76
N ARG A 79 -5.37 0.92 -0.76
CA ARG A 79 -4.25 0.00 -0.53
C ARG A 79 -4.72 -1.40 -0.16
N ALA A 80 -5.71 -1.51 0.73
CA ALA A 80 -6.30 -2.78 1.11
C ALA A 80 -6.95 -3.50 -0.08
N LEU A 81 -7.61 -2.77 -0.98
CA LEU A 81 -8.17 -3.32 -2.21
C LEU A 81 -7.07 -3.86 -3.14
N VAL A 82 -5.96 -3.13 -3.29
CA VAL A 82 -4.83 -3.54 -4.15
C VAL A 82 -4.08 -4.74 -3.58
N ASP A 83 -3.71 -4.67 -2.30
CA ASP A 83 -2.91 -5.72 -1.66
C ASP A 83 -3.74 -6.98 -1.38
N GLY A 84 -5.06 -6.86 -1.29
CA GLY A 84 -6.02 -7.95 -1.15
C GLY A 84 -6.64 -8.44 -2.47
N ALA A 85 -6.18 -7.94 -3.63
CA ALA A 85 -6.67 -8.36 -4.93
C ALA A 85 -5.91 -9.59 -5.44
N GLY A 86 -6.66 -10.56 -5.96
CA GLY A 86 -6.15 -11.63 -6.81
C GLY A 86 -5.94 -11.15 -8.26
N PRO A 87 -5.23 -11.94 -9.09
CA PRO A 87 -4.84 -11.55 -10.45
C PRO A 87 -6.00 -11.14 -11.37
N ASP A 88 -7.18 -11.74 -11.19
CA ASP A 88 -8.34 -11.53 -12.07
C ASP A 88 -9.37 -10.55 -11.47
N GLU A 89 -9.10 -9.95 -10.31
CA GLU A 89 -10.03 -9.06 -9.61
C GLU A 89 -9.94 -7.61 -10.10
N THR A 90 -10.09 -7.41 -11.42
CA THR A 90 -9.95 -6.10 -12.08
C THR A 90 -10.87 -5.02 -11.49
N ASP A 91 -12.02 -5.40 -10.94
CA ASP A 91 -12.94 -4.45 -10.31
C ASP A 91 -12.35 -3.83 -9.04
N LYS A 92 -11.62 -4.58 -8.22
CA LYS A 92 -10.90 -4.03 -7.05
C LYS A 92 -9.86 -2.99 -7.47
N PHE A 93 -9.15 -3.24 -8.58
CA PHE A 93 -8.19 -2.28 -9.12
C PHE A 93 -8.88 -1.01 -9.63
N ARG A 94 -10.04 -1.11 -10.27
CA ARG A 94 -10.82 0.08 -10.69
C ARG A 94 -11.30 0.89 -9.49
N ASP A 95 -11.85 0.23 -8.47
CA ASP A 95 -12.32 0.88 -7.25
C ASP A 95 -11.16 1.57 -6.52
N ALA A 96 -10.02 0.89 -6.39
CA ALA A 96 -8.81 1.48 -5.82
C ALA A 96 -8.32 2.69 -6.62
N LEU A 97 -8.35 2.64 -7.96
CA LEU A 97 -7.97 3.78 -8.79
C LEU A 97 -8.86 5.00 -8.52
N THR A 98 -10.17 4.80 -8.44
CA THR A 98 -11.13 5.87 -8.14
C THR A 98 -10.86 6.49 -6.78
N LEU A 99 -10.64 5.67 -5.75
CA LEU A 99 -10.30 6.14 -4.40
C LEU A 99 -9.00 6.96 -4.39
N LEU A 100 -7.95 6.46 -5.04
CA LEU A 100 -6.65 7.17 -5.13
C LEU A 100 -6.75 8.49 -5.90
N GLN A 101 -7.60 8.55 -6.93
CA GLN A 101 -7.85 9.78 -7.69
C GLN A 101 -8.60 10.82 -6.85
N ASN A 102 -9.62 10.39 -6.11
CA ASN A 102 -10.41 11.28 -5.24
C ASN A 102 -9.55 11.83 -4.09
N ALA A 103 -8.73 11.00 -3.47
CA ALA A 103 -7.88 11.39 -2.35
C ALA A 103 -6.73 12.33 -2.75
N ARG A 104 -6.29 12.31 -4.02
CA ARG A 104 -4.99 12.85 -4.47
C ARG A 104 -4.66 14.26 -3.96
N ASN A 105 -5.61 15.18 -4.06
CA ASN A 105 -5.37 16.60 -3.79
C ASN A 105 -5.37 16.93 -2.29
N GLU A 106 -6.10 16.15 -1.50
CA GLU A 106 -6.29 16.36 -0.06
C GLU A 106 -5.39 15.47 0.79
N LEU A 107 -4.71 14.51 0.15
CA LEU A 107 -3.80 13.61 0.84
C LEU A 107 -2.57 14.37 1.38
N PRO A 108 -2.14 14.11 2.63
CA PRO A 108 -0.91 14.67 3.18
C PRO A 108 0.32 14.39 2.31
N ASP A 109 1.27 15.33 2.24
CA ASP A 109 2.49 15.21 1.42
C ASP A 109 3.30 13.95 1.72
N THR A 110 3.26 13.47 2.97
CA THR A 110 3.95 12.25 3.41
C THR A 110 3.36 10.98 2.79
N LEU A 111 2.09 10.98 2.39
CA LEU A 111 1.40 9.83 1.83
C LEU A 111 1.30 9.88 0.29
N ARG A 112 1.43 11.07 -0.33
CA ARG A 112 1.35 11.26 -1.79
C ARG A 112 2.30 10.36 -2.59
N PRO A 113 3.59 10.18 -2.22
CA PRO A 113 4.48 9.29 -2.96
C PRO A 113 4.01 7.83 -2.93
N THR A 114 3.50 7.36 -1.80
CA THR A 114 2.97 6.01 -1.67
C THR A 114 1.66 5.88 -2.45
N ALA A 115 0.79 6.88 -2.45
CA ALA A 115 -0.41 6.87 -3.29
C ALA A 115 -0.08 6.83 -4.79
N ALA A 116 0.97 7.54 -5.22
CA ALA A 116 1.47 7.49 -6.59
C ALA A 116 2.03 6.09 -6.94
N GLU A 117 2.75 5.45 -6.02
CA GLU A 117 3.20 4.06 -6.19
C GLU A 117 2.02 3.08 -6.34
N TYR A 118 0.99 3.19 -5.50
CA TYR A 118 -0.21 2.34 -5.62
C TYR A 118 -1.00 2.63 -6.91
N ARG A 119 -1.08 3.90 -7.35
CA ARG A 119 -1.64 4.24 -8.66
C ARG A 119 -0.88 3.56 -9.79
N ALA A 120 0.45 3.52 -9.71
CA ALA A 120 1.27 2.85 -10.72
C ALA A 120 1.00 1.34 -10.77
N ARG A 121 0.89 0.68 -9.61
CA ARG A 121 0.52 -0.75 -9.54
C ARG A 121 -0.83 -1.00 -10.17
N VAL A 122 -1.84 -0.24 -9.76
CA VAL A 122 -3.21 -0.37 -10.28
C VAL A 122 -3.25 -0.15 -11.79
N GLN A 123 -2.57 0.86 -12.30
CA GLN A 123 -2.54 1.15 -13.74
C GLN A 123 -1.77 0.09 -14.53
N LEU A 124 -0.74 -0.54 -13.96
CA LEU A 124 -0.07 -1.69 -14.55
C LEU A 124 -1.04 -2.88 -14.70
N GLU A 125 -1.76 -3.23 -13.63
CA GLU A 125 -2.73 -4.33 -13.63
C GLU A 125 -3.91 -4.07 -14.59
N LEU A 126 -4.30 -2.80 -14.75
CA LEU A 126 -5.33 -2.38 -15.72
C LEU A 126 -4.79 -2.27 -17.16
N GLY A 127 -3.49 -2.46 -17.39
CA GLY A 127 -2.86 -2.35 -18.71
C GLY A 127 -2.68 -0.91 -19.22
N SER A 128 -2.92 0.10 -18.38
CA SER A 128 -2.75 1.53 -18.67
C SER A 128 -1.29 1.96 -18.52
N LEU A 129 -0.40 1.40 -19.34
CA LEU A 129 1.05 1.49 -19.13
C LEU A 129 1.62 2.92 -19.15
N GLY A 130 1.00 3.84 -19.90
CA GLY A 130 1.42 5.25 -19.91
C GLY A 130 1.13 5.97 -18.59
N ASP A 131 -0.04 5.72 -18.01
CA ASP A 131 -0.42 6.27 -16.71
C ASP A 131 0.37 5.61 -15.57
N ALA A 132 0.65 4.31 -15.70
CA ALA A 132 1.50 3.57 -14.77
C ALA A 132 2.90 4.19 -14.73
N GLN A 133 3.50 4.46 -15.89
CA GLN A 133 4.79 5.14 -16.00
C GLN A 133 4.77 6.52 -15.32
N ALA A 134 3.78 7.36 -15.64
CA ALA A 134 3.70 8.70 -15.07
C ALA A 134 3.57 8.66 -13.54
N ALA A 135 2.79 7.72 -13.00
CA ALA A 135 2.61 7.56 -11.57
C ALA A 135 3.86 7.03 -10.85
N ILE A 136 4.61 6.09 -11.45
CA ILE A 136 5.83 5.58 -10.82
C ILE A 136 6.96 6.60 -10.86
N ASP A 137 7.04 7.41 -11.90
CA ASP A 137 8.01 8.52 -11.99
C ASP A 137 7.71 9.62 -10.96
N GLU A 138 6.43 9.91 -10.71
CA GLU A 138 5.98 10.79 -9.62
C GLU A 138 6.43 10.25 -8.24
N ALA A 139 6.27 8.94 -7.99
CA ALA A 139 6.70 8.31 -6.74
C ALA A 139 8.23 8.34 -6.58
N LEU A 140 8.98 8.02 -7.64
CA LEU A 140 10.45 8.01 -7.64
C LEU A 140 11.06 9.40 -7.44
N THR A 141 10.41 10.45 -7.95
CA THR A 141 10.83 11.85 -7.73
C THR A 141 10.88 12.19 -6.24
N ALA A 142 9.98 11.62 -5.44
CA ALA A 142 9.94 11.83 -3.99
C ALA A 142 10.90 10.90 -3.22
N GLY A 143 11.38 9.81 -3.83
CA GLY A 143 12.38 8.94 -3.24
C GLY A 143 12.49 7.59 -3.95
N GLU A 144 13.72 7.07 -4.02
CA GLU A 144 13.98 5.74 -4.58
C GLU A 144 13.75 4.65 -3.52
N THR A 145 13.06 3.58 -3.91
CA THR A 145 12.89 2.36 -3.10
C THR A 145 12.99 1.13 -3.99
N GLY A 146 13.39 -0.02 -3.43
CA GLY A 146 13.41 -1.27 -4.19
C GLY A 146 12.07 -1.61 -4.82
N THR A 147 10.97 -1.37 -4.11
CA THR A 147 9.63 -1.63 -4.64
C THR A 147 9.29 -0.73 -5.82
N ARG A 148 9.71 0.54 -5.80
CA ARG A 148 9.46 1.47 -6.91
C ARG A 148 10.28 1.13 -8.15
N HIS A 149 11.55 0.75 -7.97
CA HIS A 149 12.38 0.27 -9.08
C HIS A 149 11.85 -1.02 -9.67
N PHE A 150 11.49 -1.99 -8.81
CA PHE A 150 10.90 -3.24 -9.26
C PHE A 150 9.63 -3.00 -10.09
N LEU A 151 8.71 -2.17 -9.58
CA LEU A 151 7.48 -1.80 -10.27
C LEU A 151 7.73 -1.06 -11.59
N ARG A 152 8.69 -0.11 -11.62
CA ARG A 152 9.05 0.58 -12.87
C ARG A 152 9.63 -0.40 -13.89
N GLY A 153 10.45 -1.35 -13.45
CA GLY A 153 10.94 -2.45 -14.31
C GLY A 153 9.80 -3.23 -14.96
N GLN A 154 8.78 -3.60 -14.18
CA GLN A 154 7.60 -4.32 -14.70
C GLN A 154 6.81 -3.47 -15.71
N ILE A 155 6.65 -2.17 -15.44
CA ILE A 155 5.99 -1.24 -16.36
C ILE A 155 6.77 -1.11 -17.67
N LEU A 156 8.09 -0.94 -17.61
CA LEU A 156 8.96 -0.82 -18.78
C LEU A 156 8.98 -2.10 -19.61
N GLU A 157 9.05 -3.25 -18.95
CA GLU A 157 8.97 -4.56 -19.58
C GLU A 157 7.64 -4.74 -20.33
N ALA A 158 6.51 -4.44 -19.68
CA ALA A 158 5.19 -4.51 -20.30
C ALA A 158 5.05 -3.55 -21.50
N ARG A 159 5.80 -2.44 -21.51
CA ARG A 159 5.89 -1.50 -22.64
C ARG A 159 6.84 -1.96 -23.75
N GLY A 160 7.59 -3.03 -23.53
CA GLY A 160 8.59 -3.55 -24.46
C GLY A 160 9.95 -2.84 -24.37
N ASP A 161 10.16 -1.95 -23.40
CA ASP A 161 11.45 -1.28 -23.17
C ASP A 161 12.37 -2.16 -22.31
N ARG A 162 12.87 -3.23 -22.95
CA ARG A 162 13.66 -4.27 -22.28
C ARG A 162 14.95 -3.73 -21.64
N ALA A 163 15.62 -2.78 -22.31
CA ALA A 163 16.88 -2.24 -21.82
C ALA A 163 16.66 -1.43 -20.53
N ALA A 164 15.66 -0.54 -20.52
CA ALA A 164 15.35 0.22 -19.32
C ALA A 164 14.80 -0.68 -18.19
N ALA A 165 14.01 -1.70 -18.50
CA ALA A 165 13.54 -2.67 -17.52
C ALA A 165 14.70 -3.42 -16.84
N LEU A 166 15.71 -3.84 -17.62
CA LEU A 166 16.91 -4.47 -17.10
C LEU A 166 17.68 -3.56 -16.14
N ASP A 167 17.79 -2.27 -16.43
CA ASP A 167 18.46 -1.31 -15.55
C ASP A 167 17.76 -1.26 -14.17
N ASP A 168 16.43 -1.23 -14.15
CA ASP A 168 15.63 -1.23 -12.92
C ASP A 168 15.72 -2.53 -12.12
N TYR A 169 15.65 -3.69 -12.79
CA TYR A 169 15.82 -4.97 -12.10
C TYR A 169 17.24 -5.15 -11.56
N ASN A 170 18.26 -4.71 -12.29
CA ASN A 170 19.64 -4.74 -11.79
C ASN A 170 19.86 -3.81 -10.60
N TRP A 171 19.18 -2.66 -10.54
CA TRP A 171 19.15 -1.81 -9.35
C TRP A 171 18.62 -2.61 -8.15
N VAL A 172 17.50 -3.31 -8.32
CA VAL A 172 16.89 -4.17 -7.28
C VAL A 172 17.85 -5.27 -6.84
N LEU A 173 18.49 -5.97 -7.78
CA LEU A 173 19.44 -7.05 -7.47
C LEU A 173 20.69 -6.55 -6.75
N THR A 174 21.14 -5.34 -7.06
CA THR A 174 22.31 -4.73 -6.41
C THR A 174 21.99 -4.43 -4.94
N TRP A 175 20.89 -3.72 -4.68
CA TRP A 175 20.50 -3.36 -3.33
C TRP A 175 19.92 -4.52 -2.53
N GLY A 176 19.39 -5.53 -3.20
CA GLY A 176 18.91 -6.76 -2.60
C GLY A 176 19.99 -7.59 -1.89
N GLN A 177 21.26 -7.32 -2.16
CA GLN A 177 22.39 -7.90 -1.41
C GLN A 177 22.50 -7.32 0.01
N VAL A 178 21.95 -6.12 0.22
CA VAL A 178 21.96 -5.40 1.50
C VAL A 178 20.60 -5.49 2.18
N TYR A 179 19.52 -5.34 1.41
CA TYR A 179 18.15 -5.36 1.89
C TYR A 179 17.44 -6.63 1.45
N ALA A 180 16.78 -7.32 2.39
CA ALA A 180 16.03 -8.53 2.09
C ALA A 180 14.69 -8.20 1.38
N TYR A 181 14.75 -7.89 0.09
CA TYR A 181 13.55 -7.62 -0.70
C TYR A 181 12.77 -8.91 -0.97
N PRO A 182 11.45 -8.95 -0.71
CA PRO A 182 10.64 -10.15 -0.95
C PRO A 182 10.54 -10.52 -2.44
N PHE A 183 10.76 -9.56 -3.33
CA PHE A 183 10.73 -9.70 -4.80
C PHE A 183 12.12 -9.90 -5.42
N TYR A 184 13.17 -10.15 -4.63
CA TYR A 184 14.53 -10.35 -5.16
C TYR A 184 14.61 -11.47 -6.19
N GLY A 185 14.02 -12.64 -5.88
CA GLY A 185 14.03 -13.79 -6.79
C GLY A 185 13.25 -13.53 -8.08
N ASP A 186 12.18 -12.74 -8.00
CA ASP A 186 11.37 -12.39 -9.17
C ASP A 186 12.14 -11.42 -10.10
N ALA A 187 12.84 -10.44 -9.53
CA ALA A 187 13.74 -9.57 -10.27
C ALA A 187 14.86 -10.37 -10.98
N GLN A 188 15.40 -11.41 -10.32
CA GLN A 188 16.42 -12.27 -10.92
C GLN A 188 15.88 -13.04 -12.12
N ALA A 189 14.72 -13.68 -11.97
CA ALA A 189 14.08 -14.43 -13.05
C ALA A 189 13.82 -13.54 -14.28
N ARG A 190 13.34 -12.31 -14.07
CA ARG A 190 13.09 -11.36 -15.16
C ARG A 190 14.37 -10.91 -15.87
N VAL A 191 15.48 -10.73 -15.15
CA VAL A 191 16.79 -10.45 -15.78
C VAL A 191 17.24 -11.62 -16.66
N GLU A 192 17.10 -12.85 -16.17
CA GLU A 192 17.43 -14.06 -16.95
C GLU A 192 16.57 -14.15 -18.22
N GLU A 193 15.25 -13.92 -18.11
CA GLU A 193 14.33 -13.92 -19.26
C GLU A 193 14.61 -12.82 -20.28
N LEU A 194 14.98 -11.62 -19.84
CA LEU A 194 15.25 -10.47 -20.72
C LEU A 194 16.63 -10.53 -21.39
N THR A 195 17.53 -11.41 -20.93
CA THR A 195 18.88 -11.57 -21.48
C THR A 195 19.08 -12.86 -22.30
N ALA A 196 18.09 -13.75 -22.29
CA ALA A 196 18.05 -14.98 -23.11
C ALA A 196 17.70 -14.71 -24.57
#